data_AF-A0A2T6ECA3-F1
#
_entry.id   AF-A0A2T6ECA3-F1
#
_cell.length_a   1.000
_cell.length_b   1.000
_cell.length_c   1.000
_cell.angle_alpha   90.00
_cell.angle_beta   90.00
_cell.angle_gamma   90.00
#
_symmetry.space_group_name_H-M   'P 1'
#
loop_
_entity.id
_entity.type
_entity.pdbx_description
1 polymer ?
#
loop_
_entity_poly.entity_id
_entity_poly.type
_entity_poly.pdbx_seq_one_letter_code
_entity_poly.pdbx_strand_id
1 'polypeptide(L)'
;MAINSLHNILLEHSDIDPKALDRLLGELQYKDDARGLGRLVLRDRLIGFYDLMNLALNYDLFPRTQTMLKRLAEAREKHQIIKPQEHTTRYKLGNTTIMPSEALVLINPNLTIPIPKPNLARYPESGSDERQVVEMAVELIRLGQYPEAEMFLIDAQDEFAQSLRIKLLLIWLYLLCQYYDDAVEPYQQGLDLAPQDPMLLEYAGLTEQARNKHLLAIHFFQKLVQQPKIKASWHLLLGVSLEKARLPDEAGSHYRRYLEGGKNAKLLSFAKQRLNYLDS
;
A
#
# COMPACT_ATOMS: atom_id res chain seq x y z
N MET A 1 -37.00 6.73 -10.33
CA MET A 1 -36.16 5.54 -10.11
C MET A 1 -34.73 6.05 -9.95
N ALA A 2 -34.01 5.61 -8.92
CA ALA A 2 -32.60 5.98 -8.78
C ALA A 2 -31.84 5.46 -10.01
N ILE A 3 -31.21 6.37 -10.74
CA ILE A 3 -30.48 6.06 -11.98
C ILE A 3 -29.08 5.61 -11.58
N ASN A 4 -28.64 4.46 -12.08
CA ASN A 4 -27.29 3.98 -11.84
C ASN A 4 -26.30 4.89 -12.59
N SER A 5 -25.49 5.64 -11.86
CA SER A 5 -24.56 6.60 -12.44
C SER A 5 -23.53 5.94 -13.37
N LEU A 6 -23.07 4.72 -13.02
CA LEU A 6 -22.12 3.97 -13.85
C LEU A 6 -22.75 3.51 -15.16
N HIS A 7 -24.01 3.09 -15.15
CA HIS A 7 -24.71 2.64 -16.36
C HIS A 7 -24.72 3.70 -17.46
N ASN A 8 -25.10 4.95 -17.13
CA ASN A 8 -25.10 6.04 -18.10
C ASN A 8 -23.69 6.35 -18.61
N ILE A 9 -22.70 6.39 -17.72
CA ILE A 9 -21.31 6.68 -18.10
C ILE A 9 -20.75 5.60 -19.02
N LEU A 10 -21.09 4.33 -18.78
CA LEU A 10 -20.71 3.25 -19.68
C LEU A 10 -21.39 3.40 -21.05
N LEU A 11 -22.68 3.76 -21.13
CA LEU A 11 -23.34 4.00 -22.42
C LEU A 11 -22.78 5.20 -23.18
N GLU A 12 -22.42 6.27 -22.48
CA GLU A 12 -21.98 7.52 -23.10
C GLU A 12 -20.49 7.51 -23.47
N HIS A 13 -19.67 6.74 -22.76
CA HIS A 13 -18.21 6.84 -22.83
C HIS A 13 -17.50 5.50 -23.04
N SER A 14 -18.21 4.42 -23.34
CA SER A 14 -17.62 3.14 -23.73
C SER A 14 -18.40 2.43 -24.84
N ASP A 15 -17.73 1.58 -25.62
CA ASP A 15 -18.31 0.82 -26.75
C ASP A 15 -19.03 -0.47 -26.30
N ILE A 16 -19.73 -0.43 -25.15
CA ILE A 16 -20.44 -1.60 -24.60
C ILE A 16 -21.81 -1.73 -25.25
N ASP A 17 -22.24 -2.96 -25.57
CA ASP A 17 -23.60 -3.23 -26.06
C ASP A 17 -24.64 -2.83 -25.00
N PRO A 18 -25.54 -1.85 -25.31
CA PRO A 18 -26.56 -1.39 -24.38
C PRO A 18 -27.47 -2.51 -23.87
N LYS A 19 -27.77 -3.51 -24.72
CA LYS A 19 -28.65 -4.62 -24.33
C LYS A 19 -27.99 -5.55 -23.32
N ALA A 20 -26.69 -5.78 -23.47
CA ALA A 20 -25.91 -6.55 -22.51
C ALA A 20 -25.84 -5.82 -21.16
N LEU A 21 -25.64 -4.50 -21.19
CA LEU A 21 -25.58 -3.68 -19.99
C LEU A 21 -26.92 -3.62 -19.24
N ASP A 22 -28.03 -3.49 -19.96
CA ASP A 22 -29.39 -3.52 -19.38
C ASP A 22 -29.72 -4.87 -18.74
N ARG A 23 -29.24 -5.97 -19.32
CA ARG A 23 -29.38 -7.31 -18.72
C ARG A 23 -28.67 -7.39 -17.37
N LEU A 24 -27.43 -6.90 -17.29
CA LEU A 24 -26.65 -6.88 -16.04
C LEU A 24 -27.27 -5.98 -14.98
N LEU A 25 -27.84 -4.84 -15.37
CA LEU A 25 -28.59 -3.97 -14.47
C LEU A 25 -29.81 -4.69 -13.86
N GLY A 26 -30.40 -5.63 -14.61
CA GLY A 26 -31.47 -6.51 -14.13
C GLY A 26 -31.03 -7.59 -13.14
N GLU A 27 -29.75 -7.98 -13.14
CA GLU A 27 -29.18 -8.95 -12.20
C GLU A 27 -28.91 -8.36 -10.81
N LEU A 28 -28.88 -7.03 -10.68
CA LEU A 28 -28.60 -6.36 -9.42
C LEU A 28 -29.77 -6.41 -8.45
N GLN A 29 -29.46 -6.75 -7.20
CA GLN A 29 -30.41 -6.64 -6.08
C GLN A 29 -30.89 -5.19 -5.88
N TYR A 30 -29.98 -4.21 -6.08
CA TYR A 30 -30.26 -2.78 -6.00
C TYR A 30 -29.79 -2.13 -7.30
N LYS A 31 -30.74 -1.57 -8.08
CA LYS A 31 -30.45 -1.04 -9.42
C LYS A 31 -29.49 0.15 -9.41
N ASP A 32 -29.39 0.87 -8.31
CA ASP A 32 -28.48 2.00 -8.09
C ASP A 32 -27.08 1.58 -7.61
N ASP A 33 -26.82 0.29 -7.41
CA ASP A 33 -25.49 -0.21 -7.01
C ASP A 33 -24.50 -0.15 -8.20
N ALA A 34 -23.87 1.02 -8.36
CA ALA A 34 -22.81 1.23 -9.35
C ALA A 34 -21.62 0.28 -9.15
N ARG A 35 -21.30 -0.13 -7.91
CA ARG A 35 -20.21 -1.06 -7.63
C ARG A 35 -20.57 -2.48 -8.03
N GLY A 36 -21.80 -2.88 -7.75
CA GLY A 36 -22.38 -4.13 -8.23
C GLY A 36 -22.33 -4.21 -9.75
N LEU A 37 -22.79 -3.16 -10.44
CA LEU A 37 -22.72 -3.10 -11.90
C LEU A 37 -21.27 -3.22 -12.40
N GLY A 38 -20.34 -2.49 -11.78
CA GLY A 38 -18.90 -2.56 -12.09
C GLY A 38 -18.35 -3.99 -12.04
N ARG A 39 -18.66 -4.74 -10.98
CA ARG A 39 -18.23 -6.15 -10.88
C ARG A 39 -18.83 -7.03 -11.97
N LEU A 40 -20.09 -6.81 -12.33
CA LEU A 40 -20.77 -7.59 -13.36
C LEU A 40 -20.19 -7.35 -14.76
N VAL A 41 -19.89 -6.08 -15.10
CA VAL A 41 -19.32 -5.74 -16.42
C VAL A 41 -17.90 -6.28 -16.58
N LEU A 42 -17.12 -6.37 -15.49
CA LEU A 42 -15.80 -7.02 -15.48
C LEU A 42 -15.92 -8.55 -15.60
N ARG A 43 -16.83 -9.16 -14.83
CA ARG A 43 -17.11 -10.60 -14.86
C ARG A 43 -17.47 -11.07 -16.28
N ASP A 44 -18.35 -10.34 -16.94
CA ASP A 44 -18.81 -10.64 -18.31
C ASP A 44 -17.84 -10.14 -19.38
N ARG A 45 -16.70 -9.53 -18.99
CA ARG A 45 -15.65 -8.98 -19.86
C ARG A 45 -16.16 -7.99 -20.91
N LEU A 46 -17.17 -7.19 -20.53
CA LEU A 46 -17.72 -6.15 -21.40
C LEU A 46 -16.78 -4.93 -21.50
N ILE A 47 -15.97 -4.71 -20.47
CA ILE A 47 -14.96 -3.64 -20.40
C ILE A 47 -13.76 -4.14 -19.60
N GLY A 48 -12.56 -3.66 -19.92
CA GLY A 48 -11.36 -3.96 -19.16
C GLY A 48 -11.37 -3.28 -17.79
N PHE A 49 -10.66 -3.85 -16.81
CA PHE A 49 -10.57 -3.26 -15.47
C PHE A 49 -10.00 -1.85 -15.50
N TYR A 50 -8.96 -1.63 -16.30
CA TYR A 50 -8.34 -0.32 -16.47
C TYR A 50 -9.32 0.73 -17.00
N ASP A 51 -10.06 0.41 -18.07
CA ASP A 51 -10.99 1.35 -18.70
C ASP A 51 -12.13 1.72 -17.75
N LEU A 52 -12.66 0.73 -17.01
CA LEU A 52 -13.68 0.97 -15.99
C LEU A 52 -13.20 1.93 -14.90
N MET A 53 -11.99 1.72 -14.38
CA MET A 53 -11.43 2.56 -13.34
C MET A 53 -11.07 3.96 -13.85
N ASN A 54 -10.59 4.07 -15.09
CA ASN A 54 -10.33 5.35 -15.74
C ASN A 54 -11.62 6.18 -15.89
N LEU A 55 -12.72 5.55 -16.34
CA LEU A 55 -14.04 6.18 -16.35
C LEU A 55 -14.46 6.61 -14.94
N ALA A 56 -14.24 5.77 -13.94
CA ALA A 56 -14.64 6.08 -12.58
C ALA A 56 -13.91 7.30 -11.99
N LEU A 57 -12.64 7.48 -12.35
CA LEU A 57 -11.83 8.64 -11.94
C LEU A 57 -12.21 9.92 -12.72
N ASN A 58 -12.48 9.80 -14.01
CA ASN A 58 -12.79 10.94 -14.88
C ASN A 58 -14.18 11.53 -14.60
N TYR A 59 -15.14 10.68 -14.21
CA TYR A 59 -16.56 11.03 -14.07
C TYR A 59 -17.09 10.97 -12.64
N ASP A 60 -16.21 10.98 -11.63
CA ASP A 60 -16.56 11.20 -10.22
C ASP A 60 -17.53 10.15 -9.67
N LEU A 61 -17.50 8.95 -10.24
CA LEU A 61 -18.35 7.82 -9.87
C LEU A 61 -18.10 7.35 -8.45
N PHE A 62 -16.94 7.69 -7.91
CA PHE A 62 -16.61 7.57 -6.49
C PHE A 62 -16.45 8.97 -5.90
N PRO A 63 -17.00 9.24 -4.70
CA PRO A 63 -17.11 10.58 -4.17
C PRO A 63 -15.75 11.26 -4.10
N ARG A 64 -15.53 12.24 -5.00
CA ARG A 64 -14.39 13.16 -4.92
C ARG A 64 -14.48 13.95 -3.64
N THR A 65 -13.38 13.96 -2.92
CA THR A 65 -13.33 14.37 -1.53
C THR A 65 -13.26 15.87 -1.35
N GLN A 66 -13.13 16.69 -2.39
CA GLN A 66 -13.18 18.15 -2.26
C GLN A 66 -14.61 18.70 -2.10
N THR A 67 -15.59 18.19 -2.84
CA THR A 67 -16.96 18.72 -2.82
C THR A 67 -17.72 18.31 -1.56
N MET A 68 -17.40 17.12 -1.02
CA MET A 68 -17.91 16.67 0.28
C MET A 68 -17.24 17.38 1.45
N LEU A 69 -15.92 17.65 1.41
CA LEU A 69 -15.23 18.39 2.47
C LEU A 69 -15.68 19.85 2.59
N LYS A 70 -15.96 20.52 1.46
CA LYS A 70 -16.46 21.90 1.45
C LYS A 70 -17.85 22.01 2.09
N ARG A 71 -18.75 21.07 1.76
CA ARG A 71 -20.09 20.97 2.37
C ARG A 71 -20.04 20.52 3.83
N LEU A 72 -19.08 19.67 4.22
CA LEU A 72 -18.89 19.27 5.62
C LEU A 72 -18.32 20.41 6.47
N ALA A 73 -17.41 21.23 5.92
CA ALA A 73 -16.85 22.39 6.61
C ALA A 73 -17.91 23.47 6.88
N GLU A 74 -18.78 23.75 5.90
CA GLU A 74 -19.91 24.68 6.03
C GLU A 74 -20.99 24.14 7.00
N ALA A 75 -21.18 22.82 7.08
CA ALA A 75 -22.09 22.20 8.04
C ALA A 75 -21.54 22.18 9.48
N ARG A 76 -20.20 22.13 9.65
CA ARG A 76 -19.51 22.13 10.95
C ARG A 76 -19.53 23.49 11.66
N GLU A 77 -19.71 24.59 10.94
CA GLU A 77 -19.84 25.93 11.53
C GLU A 77 -21.22 26.21 12.15
N LYS A 78 -22.27 25.48 11.75
CA LYS A 78 -23.66 25.86 12.08
C LYS A 78 -24.39 25.00 13.10
N HIS A 79 -23.99 23.76 13.39
CA HIS A 79 -24.77 22.93 14.32
C HIS A 79 -23.90 22.03 15.21
N GLN A 80 -24.28 22.00 16.49
CA GLN A 80 -23.66 21.21 17.56
C GLN A 80 -23.56 19.73 17.19
N ILE A 81 -22.32 19.25 17.21
CA ILE A 81 -21.84 17.88 17.44
C ILE A 81 -22.87 16.77 17.19
N ILE A 82 -22.90 16.30 15.94
CA ILE A 82 -23.14 14.88 15.69
C ILE A 82 -21.76 14.29 15.41
N LYS A 83 -21.23 13.52 16.35
CA LYS A 83 -20.01 12.72 16.11
C LYS A 83 -20.33 11.79 14.93
N PRO A 84 -19.55 11.79 13.84
CA PRO A 84 -19.73 10.82 12.77
C PRO A 84 -19.52 9.44 13.39
N GLN A 85 -20.50 8.54 13.24
CA GLN A 85 -20.21 7.12 13.35
C GLN A 85 -19.20 6.79 12.23
N GLU A 86 -18.16 6.04 12.57
CA GLU A 86 -17.16 5.58 11.61
C GLU A 86 -17.85 4.91 10.43
N HIS A 87 -17.84 5.55 9.27
CA HIS A 87 -18.16 4.85 8.03
C HIS A 87 -16.95 3.98 7.72
N THR A 88 -17.08 2.67 7.91
CA THR A 88 -16.07 1.68 7.54
C THR A 88 -15.97 1.59 6.02
N THR A 89 -15.30 2.55 5.39
CA THR A 89 -14.80 2.35 4.03
C THR A 89 -13.64 1.36 4.09
N ARG A 90 -13.54 0.46 3.11
CA ARG A 90 -12.38 -0.45 3.00
C ARG A 90 -11.06 0.31 2.80
N TYR A 91 -11.14 1.53 2.27
CA TYR A 91 -10.05 2.47 2.06
C TYR A 91 -9.66 3.17 3.38
N LYS A 92 -8.36 3.30 3.63
CA LYS A 92 -7.73 3.77 4.87
C LYS A 92 -7.14 5.16 4.74
N LEU A 93 -6.58 5.48 3.57
CA LEU A 93 -6.09 6.78 3.17
C LEU A 93 -7.29 7.67 2.79
N GLY A 94 -8.16 7.96 3.76
CA GLY A 94 -9.29 8.85 3.57
C GLY A 94 -8.87 10.32 3.43
N ASN A 95 -9.79 11.24 3.77
CA ASN A 95 -9.62 12.69 3.61
C ASN A 95 -8.69 13.37 4.61
N THR A 96 -7.98 12.60 5.41
CA THR A 96 -7.01 13.12 6.36
C THR A 96 -5.83 13.71 5.62
N THR A 97 -5.19 14.73 6.21
CA THR A 97 -3.94 15.25 5.67
C THR A 97 -2.86 14.16 5.74
N ILE A 98 -2.51 13.60 4.59
CA ILE A 98 -1.43 12.60 4.47
C ILE A 98 -0.11 13.35 4.36
N MET A 99 0.85 12.98 5.22
CA MET A 99 2.22 13.51 5.21
C MET A 99 3.15 12.39 4.74
N PRO A 100 3.28 12.17 3.42
CA PRO A 100 4.09 11.08 2.88
C PRO A 100 5.56 11.30 3.21
N SER A 101 6.29 10.22 3.44
CA SER A 101 7.74 10.22 3.66
C SER A 101 8.39 9.10 2.87
N GLU A 102 9.44 9.42 2.12
CA GLU A 102 10.27 8.41 1.43
C GLU A 102 11.23 7.68 2.38
N ALA A 103 11.21 8.03 3.67
CA ALA A 103 12.06 7.42 4.68
C ALA A 103 11.29 7.12 5.96
N LEU A 104 11.59 5.96 6.54
CA LEU A 104 11.13 5.56 7.86
C LEU A 104 12.00 6.22 8.93
N VAL A 105 11.37 6.96 9.85
CA VAL A 105 12.06 7.60 10.98
C VAL A 105 11.82 6.77 12.24
N LEU A 106 12.87 6.10 12.71
CA LEU A 106 12.86 5.33 13.95
C LEU A 106 13.30 6.25 15.09
N ILE A 107 12.34 6.81 15.83
CA ILE A 107 12.56 7.86 16.85
C ILE A 107 13.62 7.48 17.89
N ASN A 108 13.65 6.22 18.30
CA ASN A 108 14.71 5.66 19.10
C ASN A 108 15.22 4.46 18.30
N PRO A 109 16.47 4.41 17.81
CA PRO A 109 17.64 5.24 18.14
C PRO A 109 17.85 6.47 17.24
N ASN A 110 16.79 7.16 16.82
CA ASN A 110 16.82 8.29 15.88
C ASN A 110 17.54 7.95 14.57
N LEU A 111 16.99 6.98 13.85
CA LEU A 111 17.53 6.49 12.59
C LEU A 111 16.54 6.72 11.45
N THR A 112 17.01 7.36 10.37
CA THR A 112 16.24 7.51 9.14
C THR A 112 16.69 6.48 8.12
N ILE A 113 15.77 5.60 7.69
CA ILE A 113 16.01 4.55 6.70
C ILE A 113 15.20 4.86 5.45
N PRO A 114 15.79 4.89 4.25
CA PRO A 114 15.02 5.05 3.02
C PRO A 114 14.10 3.86 2.82
N ILE A 115 12.83 4.13 2.51
CA ILE A 115 11.87 3.09 2.13
C ILE A 115 12.24 2.64 0.71
N PRO A 116 12.58 1.36 0.49
CA PRO A 116 12.96 0.91 -0.84
C PRO A 116 11.76 1.04 -1.79
N LYS A 117 11.96 1.61 -2.97
CA LYS A 117 10.95 1.58 -4.04
C LYS A 117 10.82 0.16 -4.59
N PRO A 118 9.61 -0.36 -4.84
CA PRO A 118 9.45 -1.73 -5.31
C PRO A 118 10.02 -1.89 -6.72
N ASN A 119 10.76 -2.98 -6.96
CA ASN A 119 11.25 -3.33 -8.29
C ASN A 119 10.26 -4.27 -8.98
N LEU A 120 9.19 -3.68 -9.52
CA LEU A 120 8.06 -4.42 -10.10
C LEU A 120 8.43 -5.27 -11.30
N ALA A 121 9.51 -4.93 -12.03
CA ALA A 121 9.99 -5.68 -13.19
C ALA A 121 10.47 -7.11 -12.84
N ARG A 122 10.69 -7.42 -11.56
CA ARG A 122 11.07 -8.76 -11.10
C ARG A 122 9.89 -9.72 -10.98
N TYR A 123 8.67 -9.21 -11.05
CA TYR A 123 7.45 -9.99 -10.82
C TYR A 123 6.69 -10.14 -12.14
N PRO A 124 6.25 -11.37 -12.47
CA PRO A 124 5.45 -11.59 -13.67
C PRO A 124 4.15 -10.79 -13.56
N GLU A 125 3.78 -10.17 -14.67
CA GLU A 125 2.46 -9.58 -14.84
C GLU A 125 1.45 -10.67 -15.21
N SER A 126 0.20 -10.50 -14.78
CA SER A 126 -0.87 -11.46 -15.10
C SER A 126 -1.57 -11.16 -16.43
N GLY A 127 -1.42 -9.96 -16.98
CA GLY A 127 -2.01 -9.53 -18.24
C GLY A 127 -1.87 -8.03 -18.50
N SER A 128 -2.39 -7.55 -19.65
CA SER A 128 -2.38 -6.13 -20.02
C SER A 128 -3.08 -5.25 -18.99
N ASP A 129 -4.22 -5.71 -18.48
CA ASP A 129 -5.06 -4.95 -17.56
C ASP A 129 -4.34 -4.76 -16.22
N GLU A 130 -3.72 -5.82 -15.68
CA GLU A 130 -2.93 -5.73 -14.45
C GLU A 130 -1.71 -4.82 -14.62
N ARG A 131 -1.05 -4.85 -15.78
CA ARG A 131 0.06 -3.94 -16.08
C ARG A 131 -0.41 -2.49 -16.07
N GLN A 132 -1.47 -2.16 -16.81
CA GLN A 132 -2.01 -0.80 -16.90
C GLN A 132 -2.47 -0.29 -15.54
N VAL A 133 -3.06 -1.16 -14.74
CA VAL A 133 -3.45 -0.88 -13.36
C VAL A 133 -2.24 -0.51 -12.50
N VAL A 134 -1.20 -1.34 -12.54
CA VAL A 134 0.04 -1.08 -11.82
C VAL A 134 0.68 0.24 -12.24
N GLU A 135 0.72 0.53 -13.54
CA GLU A 135 1.26 1.78 -14.09
C GLU A 135 0.45 3.01 -13.61
N MET A 136 -0.88 2.92 -13.66
CA MET A 136 -1.77 3.95 -13.17
C MET A 136 -1.55 4.21 -11.67
N ALA A 137 -1.53 3.17 -10.85
CA ALA A 137 -1.29 3.30 -9.42
C ALA A 137 0.07 3.98 -9.13
N VAL A 138 1.12 3.63 -9.87
CA VAL A 138 2.44 4.28 -9.74
C VAL A 138 2.38 5.77 -10.07
N GLU A 139 1.68 6.17 -11.14
CA GLU A 139 1.54 7.58 -11.49
C GLU A 139 0.66 8.34 -10.48
N LEU A 140 -0.41 7.75 -9.95
CA LEU A 140 -1.20 8.35 -8.87
C LEU A 140 -0.36 8.62 -7.62
N ILE A 141 0.47 7.65 -7.20
CA ILE A 141 1.42 7.82 -6.09
C ILE A 141 2.40 8.95 -6.37
N ARG A 142 2.93 9.01 -7.60
CA ARG A 142 3.88 10.06 -8.03
C ARG A 142 3.26 11.46 -8.00
N LEU A 143 1.99 11.57 -8.37
CA LEU A 143 1.22 12.83 -8.32
C LEU A 143 0.77 13.20 -6.90
N GLY A 144 1.03 12.35 -5.91
CA GLY A 144 0.60 12.55 -4.52
C GLY A 144 -0.88 12.27 -4.29
N GLN A 145 -1.54 11.61 -5.24
CA GLN A 145 -2.94 11.19 -5.16
C GLN A 145 -3.04 9.84 -4.44
N TYR A 146 -2.61 9.83 -3.18
CA TYR A 146 -2.52 8.61 -2.36
C TYR A 146 -3.88 7.96 -2.07
N PRO A 147 -4.97 8.70 -1.76
CA PRO A 147 -6.29 8.12 -1.60
C PRO A 147 -6.78 7.40 -2.87
N GLU A 148 -6.59 8.02 -4.03
CA GLU A 148 -6.98 7.45 -5.32
C GLU A 148 -6.13 6.22 -5.66
N ALA A 149 -4.82 6.28 -5.38
CA ALA A 149 -3.92 5.14 -5.56
C ALA A 149 -4.32 3.95 -4.68
N GLU A 150 -4.65 4.18 -3.41
CA GLU A 150 -5.11 3.12 -2.50
C GLU A 150 -6.41 2.50 -3.00
N MET A 151 -7.39 3.34 -3.35
CA MET A 151 -8.67 2.87 -3.87
C MET A 151 -8.46 1.95 -5.06
N PHE A 152 -7.64 2.40 -6.00
CA PHE A 152 -7.33 1.66 -7.21
C PHE A 152 -6.60 0.34 -6.91
N LEU A 153 -5.65 0.33 -5.98
CA LEU A 153 -4.90 -0.86 -5.58
C LEU A 153 -5.75 -1.88 -4.81
N ILE A 154 -6.66 -1.44 -3.94
CA ILE A 154 -7.57 -2.33 -3.20
C ILE A 154 -8.56 -2.98 -4.17
N ASP A 155 -9.14 -2.20 -5.08
CA ASP A 155 -10.07 -2.71 -6.08
C ASP A 155 -9.35 -3.70 -7.03
N ALA A 156 -8.11 -3.39 -7.43
CA ALA A 156 -7.30 -4.26 -8.26
C ALA A 156 -6.86 -5.55 -7.55
N GLN A 157 -6.67 -5.51 -6.23
CA GLN A 157 -6.32 -6.69 -5.46
C GLN A 157 -7.43 -7.75 -5.48
N ASP A 158 -8.69 -7.33 -5.52
CA ASP A 158 -9.83 -8.26 -5.63
C ASP A 158 -9.83 -8.99 -6.98
N GLU A 159 -9.55 -8.27 -8.07
CA GLU A 159 -9.52 -8.82 -9.43
C GLU A 159 -8.24 -9.66 -9.68
N PHE A 160 -7.10 -9.17 -9.18
CA PHE A 160 -5.79 -9.77 -9.40
C PHE A 160 -5.22 -10.32 -8.08
N ALA A 161 -5.98 -11.20 -7.43
CA ALA A 161 -5.66 -11.75 -6.10
C ALA A 161 -4.27 -12.41 -6.00
N GLN A 162 -3.69 -12.85 -7.12
CA GLN A 162 -2.36 -13.48 -7.19
C GLN A 162 -1.23 -12.50 -7.58
N SER A 163 -1.53 -11.23 -7.89
CA SER A 163 -0.50 -10.25 -8.25
C SER A 163 0.31 -9.85 -7.01
N LEU A 164 1.61 -10.13 -7.08
CA LEU A 164 2.59 -9.64 -6.11
C LEU A 164 2.89 -8.14 -6.33
N ARG A 165 2.75 -7.64 -7.56
CA ARG A 165 3.02 -6.23 -7.89
C ARG A 165 2.05 -5.29 -7.19
N ILE A 166 0.76 -5.62 -7.23
CA ILE A 166 -0.29 -4.86 -6.53
C ILE A 166 -0.07 -4.87 -5.02
N LYS A 167 0.22 -6.04 -4.43
CA LYS A 167 0.52 -6.14 -2.99
C LYS A 167 1.74 -5.30 -2.60
N LEU A 168 2.83 -5.41 -3.35
CA LEU A 168 4.05 -4.62 -3.11
C LEU A 168 3.79 -3.13 -3.19
N LEU A 169 2.98 -2.68 -4.16
CA LEU A 169 2.59 -1.28 -4.28
C LEU A 169 1.73 -0.82 -3.10
N LEU A 170 0.78 -1.64 -2.64
CA LEU A 170 -0.07 -1.31 -1.52
C LEU A 170 0.73 -1.21 -0.21
N ILE A 171 1.65 -2.14 0.04
CA ILE A 171 2.58 -2.08 1.19
C ILE A 171 3.44 -0.81 1.10
N TRP A 172 4.02 -0.53 -0.07
CA TRP A 172 4.87 0.63 -0.27
C TRP A 172 4.10 1.94 -0.06
N LEU A 173 2.88 2.04 -0.59
CA LEU A 173 1.98 3.17 -0.40
C LEU A 173 1.70 3.41 1.09
N TYR A 174 1.36 2.37 1.84
CA TYR A 174 1.11 2.49 3.27
C TYR A 174 2.36 2.87 4.07
N LEU A 175 3.52 2.34 3.72
CA LEU A 175 4.79 2.76 4.33
C LEU A 175 5.09 4.24 4.05
N LEU A 176 4.89 4.71 2.81
CA LEU A 176 5.05 6.12 2.45
C LEU A 176 4.13 7.01 3.28
N CYS A 177 2.85 6.62 3.40
CA CYS A 177 1.84 7.39 4.11
C CYS A 177 1.92 7.25 5.63
N GLN A 178 2.81 6.39 6.15
CA GLN A 178 2.97 6.07 7.57
C GLN A 178 1.78 5.31 8.20
N TYR A 179 0.99 4.61 7.37
CA TYR A 179 -0.13 3.75 7.77
C TYR A 179 0.37 2.33 8.02
N TYR A 180 1.25 2.16 9.01
CA TYR A 180 1.98 0.90 9.21
C TYR A 180 1.07 -0.27 9.60
N ASP A 181 -0.02 -0.03 10.32
CA ASP A 181 -0.97 -1.09 10.67
C ASP A 181 -1.71 -1.64 9.44
N ASP A 182 -2.03 -0.78 8.47
CA ASP A 182 -2.72 -1.20 7.24
C ASP A 182 -1.77 -1.88 6.24
N ALA A 183 -0.46 -1.67 6.35
CA ALA A 183 0.55 -2.40 5.58
C ALA A 183 0.63 -3.89 5.93
N VAL A 184 0.00 -4.34 7.02
CA VAL A 184 0.10 -5.71 7.54
C VAL A 184 -0.57 -6.73 6.65
N GLU A 185 -1.83 -6.52 6.34
CA GLU A 185 -2.62 -7.46 5.55
C GLU A 185 -2.00 -7.69 4.15
N PRO A 186 -1.60 -6.65 3.39
CA PRO A 186 -0.99 -6.84 2.08
C PRO A 186 0.36 -7.58 2.14
N TYR A 187 1.20 -7.35 3.16
CA TYR A 187 2.46 -8.10 3.28
C TYR A 187 2.21 -9.55 3.67
N GLN A 188 1.22 -9.84 4.53
CA GLN A 188 0.88 -11.21 4.92
C GLN A 188 0.40 -12.00 3.71
N GLN A 189 -0.57 -11.45 2.97
CA GLN A 189 -1.03 -12.06 1.72
C GLN A 189 0.10 -12.24 0.70
N GLY A 190 1.03 -11.29 0.62
CA GLY A 190 2.19 -11.40 -0.26
C GLY A 190 3.11 -12.55 0.14
N LEU A 191 3.40 -12.68 1.44
CA LEU A 191 4.23 -13.75 1.98
C LEU A 191 3.54 -15.12 1.93
N ASP A 192 2.21 -15.20 1.95
CA ASP A 192 1.49 -16.46 1.71
C ASP A 192 1.72 -16.97 0.27
N LEU A 193 1.82 -16.06 -0.69
CA LEU A 193 2.12 -16.39 -2.10
C LEU A 193 3.60 -16.64 -2.35
N ALA A 194 4.48 -15.87 -1.70
CA ALA A 194 5.93 -15.95 -1.87
C ALA A 194 6.68 -15.81 -0.53
N PRO A 195 6.75 -16.88 0.29
CA PRO A 195 7.23 -16.81 1.68
C PRO A 195 8.69 -16.42 1.86
N GLN A 196 9.49 -16.51 0.80
CA GLN A 196 10.93 -16.25 0.80
C GLN A 196 11.31 -15.07 -0.11
N ASP A 197 10.33 -14.33 -0.64
CA ASP A 197 10.63 -13.17 -1.48
C ASP A 197 11.36 -12.09 -0.65
N PRO A 198 12.57 -11.67 -1.05
CA PRO A 198 13.35 -10.73 -0.25
C PRO A 198 12.73 -9.33 -0.15
N MET A 199 11.90 -8.91 -1.10
CA MET A 199 11.29 -7.57 -1.04
C MET A 199 10.09 -7.57 -0.08
N LEU A 200 9.27 -8.61 -0.11
CA LEU A 200 8.18 -8.81 0.85
C LEU A 200 8.71 -8.97 2.27
N LEU A 201 9.76 -9.76 2.48
CA LEU A 201 10.41 -9.90 3.79
C LEU A 201 11.00 -8.57 4.28
N GLU A 202 11.61 -7.78 3.39
CA GLU A 202 12.15 -6.45 3.72
C GLU A 202 11.04 -5.49 4.12
N TYR A 203 9.94 -5.42 3.37
CA TYR A 203 8.81 -4.59 3.75
C TYR A 203 8.12 -5.06 5.02
N ALA A 204 7.89 -6.36 5.21
CA ALA A 204 7.29 -6.88 6.43
C ALA A 204 8.14 -6.53 7.67
N GLY A 205 9.47 -6.68 7.57
CA GLY A 205 10.39 -6.26 8.62
C GLY A 205 10.34 -4.75 8.90
N LEU A 206 10.32 -3.90 7.86
CA LEU A 206 10.21 -2.45 8.02
C LEU A 206 8.87 -2.02 8.63
N THR A 207 7.76 -2.63 8.20
CA THR A 207 6.43 -2.40 8.77
C THR A 207 6.41 -2.74 10.25
N GLU A 208 6.85 -3.94 10.64
CA GLU A 208 6.84 -4.34 12.05
C GLU A 208 7.83 -3.54 12.90
N GLN A 209 8.95 -3.10 12.32
CA GLN A 209 9.87 -2.17 12.96
C GLN A 209 9.19 -0.82 13.27
N ALA A 210 8.47 -0.27 12.29
CA ALA A 210 7.73 0.99 12.43
C ALA A 210 6.62 0.90 13.48
N ARG A 211 5.97 -0.27 13.58
CA ARG A 211 4.96 -0.59 14.60
C ARG A 211 5.54 -0.92 15.98
N ASN A 212 6.86 -0.80 16.17
CA ASN A 212 7.58 -1.19 17.38
C ASN A 212 7.42 -2.68 17.78
N LYS A 213 7.11 -3.54 16.81
CA LYS A 213 7.01 -5.00 16.98
C LYS A 213 8.36 -5.66 16.68
N HIS A 214 9.36 -5.32 17.47
CA HIS A 214 10.76 -5.66 17.18
C HIS A 214 11.03 -7.17 17.06
N LEU A 215 10.35 -8.03 17.83
CA LEU A 215 10.48 -9.49 17.69
C LEU A 215 9.98 -10.01 16.33
N LEU A 216 8.89 -9.45 15.81
CA LEU A 216 8.39 -9.79 14.47
C LEU A 216 9.32 -9.24 13.38
N ALA A 217 9.83 -8.02 13.55
CA ALA A 217 10.83 -7.46 12.65
C ALA A 217 12.10 -8.33 12.59
N ILE A 218 12.59 -8.81 13.76
CA ILE A 218 13.71 -9.76 13.85
C ILE A 218 13.42 -11.01 13.02
N HIS A 219 12.23 -11.61 13.16
CA HIS A 219 11.86 -12.81 12.41
C HIS A 219 12.02 -12.62 10.89
N PHE A 220 11.54 -11.49 10.34
CA PHE A 220 11.64 -11.21 8.91
C PHE A 220 13.08 -10.88 8.48
N PHE A 221 13.80 -10.05 9.24
CA PHE A 221 15.18 -9.70 8.91
C PHE A 221 16.16 -10.88 9.05
N GLN A 222 15.90 -11.82 9.96
CA GLN A 222 16.66 -13.07 10.06
C GLN A 222 16.55 -13.91 8.79
N LYS A 223 15.36 -14.03 8.21
CA LYS A 223 15.18 -14.70 6.91
C LYS A 223 15.96 -14.00 5.79
N LEU A 224 16.02 -12.67 5.81
CA LEU A 224 16.77 -11.89 4.81
C LEU A 224 18.28 -12.13 4.87
N VAL A 225 18.86 -12.16 6.06
CA VAL A 225 20.31 -12.40 6.22
C VAL A 225 20.72 -13.85 5.97
N GLN A 226 19.75 -14.75 5.72
CA GLN A 226 19.97 -16.13 5.27
C GLN A 226 19.85 -16.30 3.75
N GLN A 227 19.46 -15.25 3.02
CA GLN A 227 19.31 -15.31 1.56
C GLN A 227 20.68 -15.45 0.87
N PRO A 228 20.75 -16.09 -0.32
CA PRO A 228 22.01 -16.27 -1.05
C PRO A 228 22.72 -14.96 -1.40
N LYS A 229 21.94 -13.89 -1.65
CA LYS A 229 22.45 -12.56 -1.99
C LYS A 229 22.02 -11.56 -0.92
N ILE A 230 22.87 -11.38 0.07
CA ILE A 230 22.64 -10.52 1.24
C ILE A 230 22.94 -9.06 0.89
N LYS A 231 22.02 -8.15 1.21
CA LYS A 231 22.32 -6.71 1.24
C LYS A 231 22.92 -6.36 2.60
N ALA A 232 24.02 -5.60 2.64
CA ALA A 232 24.61 -5.16 3.90
C ALA A 232 23.58 -4.46 4.81
N SER A 233 22.69 -3.63 4.24
CA SER A 233 21.62 -2.94 4.97
C SER A 233 20.73 -3.86 5.81
N TRP A 234 20.55 -5.12 5.43
CA TRP A 234 19.74 -6.07 6.21
C TRP A 234 20.38 -6.40 7.56
N HIS A 235 21.71 -6.41 7.65
CA HIS A 235 22.39 -6.53 8.94
C HIS A 235 22.17 -5.29 9.81
N LEU A 236 22.16 -4.09 9.23
CA LEU A 236 21.83 -2.87 9.99
C LEU A 236 20.41 -2.95 10.56
N LEU A 237 19.43 -3.29 9.72
CA LEU A 237 18.03 -3.38 10.14
C LEU A 237 17.84 -4.39 11.26
N LEU A 238 18.41 -5.59 11.11
CA LEU A 238 18.38 -6.63 12.13
C LEU A 238 19.07 -6.21 13.43
N GLY A 239 20.23 -5.55 13.34
CA GLY A 239 20.95 -5.02 14.50
C GLY A 239 20.11 -4.02 15.30
N VAL A 240 19.40 -3.12 14.62
CA VAL A 240 18.48 -2.17 15.27
C VAL A 240 17.31 -2.88 15.94
N SER A 241 16.71 -3.89 15.31
CA SER A 241 15.61 -4.65 15.91
C SER A 241 16.06 -5.44 17.14
N LEU A 242 17.23 -6.09 17.08
CA LEU A 242 17.82 -6.87 18.17
C LEU A 242 18.15 -5.99 19.38
N GLU A 243 18.76 -4.83 19.13
CA GLU A 243 19.06 -3.86 20.16
C GLU A 243 17.77 -3.41 20.87
N LYS A 244 16.68 -3.19 20.11
CA LYS A 244 15.37 -2.84 20.68
C LYS A 244 14.69 -3.97 21.44
N ALA A 245 14.96 -5.21 21.04
CA ALA A 245 14.54 -6.40 21.76
C ALA A 245 15.41 -6.73 22.99
N ARG A 246 16.39 -5.87 23.33
CA ARG A 246 17.35 -6.07 24.44
C ARG A 246 18.24 -7.31 24.25
N LEU A 247 18.66 -7.54 23.01
CA LEU A 247 19.62 -8.57 22.60
C LEU A 247 20.92 -7.91 22.10
N PRO A 248 21.71 -7.30 22.99
CA PRO A 248 22.81 -6.42 22.62
C PRO A 248 23.98 -7.15 21.96
N ASP A 249 24.28 -8.39 22.38
CA ASP A 249 25.40 -9.16 21.85
C ASP A 249 25.19 -9.51 20.37
N GLU A 250 23.99 -10.00 20.02
CA GLU A 250 23.62 -10.27 18.64
C GLU A 250 23.53 -8.98 17.82
N ALA A 251 22.99 -7.91 18.40
CA ALA A 251 22.92 -6.60 17.74
C ALA A 251 24.32 -6.09 17.36
N GLY A 252 25.29 -6.17 18.28
CA GLY A 252 26.68 -5.79 18.04
C GLY A 252 27.32 -6.60 16.91
N SER A 253 27.06 -7.92 16.85
CA SER A 253 27.53 -8.74 15.73
C SER A 253 26.98 -8.29 14.38
N HIS A 254 25.72 -7.86 14.33
CA HIS A 254 25.10 -7.40 13.10
C HIS A 254 25.55 -5.99 12.69
N TYR A 255 25.81 -5.09 13.65
CA TYR A 255 26.43 -3.80 13.34
C TYR A 255 27.85 -3.96 12.77
N ARG A 256 28.66 -4.88 13.30
CA ARG A 256 29.99 -5.20 12.74
C ARG A 256 29.90 -5.68 11.29
N ARG A 257 29.01 -6.63 10.99
CA ARG A 257 28.78 -7.08 9.61
C ARG A 257 28.30 -5.97 8.68
N TYR A 258 27.50 -5.03 9.19
CA TYR A 258 27.13 -3.85 8.41
C TYR A 258 28.34 -2.94 8.10
N LEU A 259 29.24 -2.74 9.06
CA LEU A 259 30.43 -1.91 8.86
C LEU A 259 31.41 -2.50 7.83
N GLU A 260 31.46 -3.83 7.68
CA GLU A 260 32.29 -4.52 6.70
C GLU A 260 31.81 -4.33 5.24
N GLY A 261 30.49 -4.25 5.03
CA GLY A 261 29.89 -4.23 3.69
C GLY A 261 29.06 -2.99 3.34
N GLY A 262 28.77 -2.13 4.30
CA GLY A 262 27.95 -0.93 4.16
C GLY A 262 28.69 0.18 3.40
N LYS A 263 27.93 0.98 2.64
CA LYS A 263 28.49 2.08 1.82
C LYS A 263 27.94 3.45 2.17
N ASN A 264 26.84 3.51 2.93
CA ASN A 264 26.20 4.77 3.27
C ASN A 264 26.90 5.39 4.49
N ALA A 265 27.58 6.52 4.31
CA ALA A 265 28.38 7.16 5.34
C ALA A 265 27.58 7.48 6.63
N LYS A 266 26.33 7.96 6.51
CA LYS A 266 25.48 8.28 7.67
C LYS A 266 25.08 7.02 8.45
N LEU A 267 24.74 5.97 7.74
CA LEU A 267 24.38 4.69 8.35
C LEU A 267 25.61 3.98 8.95
N LEU A 268 26.80 4.13 8.34
CA LEU A 268 28.06 3.62 8.88
C LEU A 268 28.42 4.35 10.18
N SER A 269 28.31 5.68 10.21
CA SER A 269 28.54 6.45 11.44
C SER A 269 27.55 6.07 12.54
N PHE A 270 26.28 5.87 12.16
CA PHE A 270 25.25 5.40 13.09
C PHE A 270 25.60 4.02 13.67
N ALA A 271 25.94 3.04 12.83
CA ALA A 271 26.28 1.68 13.28
C ALA A 271 27.51 1.68 14.19
N LYS A 272 28.54 2.48 13.88
CA LYS A 272 29.73 2.63 14.71
C LYS A 272 29.38 3.23 16.08
N GLN A 273 28.51 4.24 16.12
CA GLN A 273 28.06 4.84 17.37
C GLN A 273 27.27 3.83 18.23
N ARG A 274 26.35 3.05 17.63
CA ARG A 274 25.60 2.03 18.35
C ARG A 274 26.52 0.94 18.89
N LEU A 275 27.48 0.46 18.09
CA LEU A 275 28.44 -0.55 18.53
C LEU A 275 29.24 -0.07 19.75
N ASN A 276 29.79 1.15 19.71
CA ASN A 276 30.50 1.72 20.86
C ASN A 276 29.64 1.84 22.12
N TYR A 277 28.33 2.08 21.97
CA TYR A 277 27.38 2.15 23.08
C TYR A 277 27.03 0.77 23.66
N LEU A 278 27.07 -0.28 22.85
CA LEU A 278 26.82 -1.66 23.30
C LEU A 278 28.06 -2.28 23.96
N ASP A 279 29.26 -1.84 23.57
CA ASP A 279 30.53 -2.30 24.14
C ASP A 279 30.92 -1.56 25.44
N SER A 280 30.19 -0.51 25.83
CA SER A 280 30.42 0.31 27.04
C SER A 280 29.55 -0.10 28.22
#